data_AF-A0A4Y5ZQ26-F1
#
_entry.id   AF-A0A4Y5ZQ26-F1
#
_cell.length_a   1.000
_cell.length_b   1.000
_cell.length_c   1.000
_cell.angle_alpha   90.00
_cell.angle_beta   90.00
_cell.angle_gamma   90.00
#
_symmetry.space_group_name_H-M   'P 1'
#
loop_
_entity.id
_entity.type
_entity.pdbx_description
1 polymer ?
#
loop_
_entity_poly.entity_id
_entity_poly.type
_entity_poly.pdbx_seq_one_letter_code
_entity_poly.pdbx_strand_id
1 'polypeptide(L)'
;MVVERKIAAEEGKTRHDYGRDAFIDKIWQWKAESGGTITRQMRRLGNSVDWERERFTMDEGLSNAVKEVFVRLYKEDLIYRGKRTVNWDPKLRTAISDLEVENRESKGSMWHIRYPLADGAKTADGKDYGGGDHPSGNPAGRYRRGR
;
A
#
# COMPACT_ATOMS: atom_id res chain seq x y z
N MET A 1 0.01 -11.22 -0.26
CA MET A 1 -0.80 -11.37 0.99
C MET A 1 -0.42 -12.62 1.77
N VAL A 2 -0.85 -12.79 3.03
CA VAL A 2 -0.50 -13.97 3.87
C VAL A 2 -1.00 -15.28 3.25
N VAL A 3 -2.28 -15.35 2.87
CA VAL A 3 -2.89 -16.55 2.27
C VAL A 3 -2.21 -16.93 0.96
N GLU A 4 -1.92 -15.95 0.08
CA GLU A 4 -1.18 -16.17 -1.17
C GLU A 4 0.20 -16.78 -0.92
N ARG A 5 0.93 -16.29 0.11
CA ARG A 5 2.25 -16.84 0.46
C ARG A 5 2.13 -18.27 0.99
N LYS A 6 1.12 -18.57 1.81
CA LYS A 6 0.84 -19.92 2.31
C LYS A 6 0.57 -20.89 1.16
N ILE A 7 -0.34 -20.53 0.25
CA ILE A 7 -0.68 -21.33 -0.94
C ILE A 7 0.56 -21.55 -1.82
N ALA A 8 1.36 -20.52 -2.05
CA ALA A 8 2.59 -20.65 -2.83
C ALA A 8 3.61 -21.61 -2.18
N ALA A 9 3.72 -21.58 -0.85
CA ALA A 9 4.65 -22.43 -0.10
C ALA A 9 4.18 -23.89 0.01
N GLU A 10 2.87 -24.13 0.19
CA GLU A 10 2.31 -25.46 0.44
C GLU A 10 1.88 -26.17 -0.84
N GLU A 11 1.27 -25.45 -1.78
CA GLU A 11 0.65 -26.03 -2.98
C GLU A 11 1.42 -25.67 -4.27
N GLY A 12 2.43 -24.78 -4.20
CA GLY A 12 3.16 -24.31 -5.38
C GLY A 12 2.31 -23.50 -6.36
N LYS A 13 1.15 -23.00 -5.91
CA LYS A 13 0.15 -22.29 -6.72
C LYS A 13 0.08 -20.82 -6.37
N THR A 14 -0.56 -20.06 -7.24
CA THR A 14 -0.87 -18.64 -7.07
C THR A 14 -2.39 -18.43 -6.97
N ARG A 15 -2.82 -17.24 -6.52
CA ARG A 15 -4.26 -16.90 -6.49
C ARG A 15 -4.94 -17.00 -7.86
N HIS A 16 -4.18 -16.85 -8.94
CA HIS A 16 -4.71 -16.85 -10.30
C HIS A 16 -5.10 -18.26 -10.76
N ASP A 17 -4.59 -19.30 -10.10
CA ASP A 17 -4.86 -20.69 -10.43
C ASP A 17 -6.22 -21.19 -9.90
N TYR A 18 -6.82 -20.50 -8.93
CA TYR A 18 -8.09 -20.91 -8.30
C TYR A 18 -9.32 -20.19 -8.86
N GLY A 19 -9.15 -19.09 -9.60
CA GLY A 19 -10.26 -18.16 -9.83
C GLY A 19 -10.71 -17.45 -8.54
N ARG A 20 -11.71 -16.56 -8.64
CA ARG A 20 -12.10 -15.68 -7.52
C ARG A 20 -12.74 -16.46 -6.36
N ASP A 21 -13.74 -17.28 -6.65
CA ASP A 21 -14.59 -17.87 -5.61
C ASP A 21 -13.83 -18.93 -4.79
N ALA A 22 -13.13 -19.86 -5.46
CA ALA A 22 -12.32 -20.84 -4.75
C ALA A 22 -11.16 -20.20 -3.97
N PHE A 23 -10.62 -19.07 -4.43
CA PHE A 23 -9.64 -18.31 -3.65
C PHE A 23 -10.26 -17.66 -2.41
N ILE A 24 -11.50 -17.14 -2.50
CA ILE A 24 -12.24 -16.62 -1.35
C ILE A 24 -12.48 -17.74 -0.32
N ASP A 25 -12.84 -18.94 -0.76
CA ASP A 25 -13.04 -20.09 0.14
C ASP A 25 -11.76 -20.43 0.89
N LYS A 26 -10.61 -20.42 0.22
CA LYS A 26 -9.29 -20.62 0.85
C LYS A 26 -8.99 -19.53 1.90
N ILE A 27 -9.36 -18.28 1.64
CA ILE A 27 -9.22 -17.19 2.63
C ILE A 27 -10.07 -17.47 3.87
N TRP A 28 -11.32 -17.91 3.70
CA TRP A 28 -12.21 -18.23 4.83
C TRP A 28 -11.73 -19.43 5.64
N GLN A 29 -11.21 -20.46 4.98
CA GLN A 29 -10.57 -21.60 5.65
C GLN A 29 -9.40 -21.14 6.52
N TRP A 30 -8.50 -20.32 5.97
CA TRP A 30 -7.38 -19.75 6.72
C TRP A 30 -7.85 -18.86 7.87
N LYS A 31 -8.89 -18.05 7.68
CA LYS A 31 -9.47 -17.23 8.75
C LYS A 31 -9.96 -18.08 9.91
N ALA A 32 -10.61 -19.22 9.64
CA ALA A 32 -11.09 -20.12 10.68
C ALA A 32 -9.92 -20.75 11.47
N GLU A 33 -8.88 -21.20 10.78
CA GLU A 33 -7.67 -21.77 11.39
C GLU A 33 -6.92 -20.74 12.26
N SER A 34 -6.64 -19.56 11.70
CA SER A 34 -5.92 -18.48 12.36
C SER A 34 -6.72 -17.88 13.51
N GLY A 35 -8.00 -17.56 13.28
CA GLY A 35 -8.90 -17.02 14.30
C GLY A 35 -9.06 -17.97 15.49
N GLY A 36 -9.32 -19.26 15.22
CA GLY A 36 -9.42 -20.26 16.29
C GLY A 36 -8.13 -20.39 17.10
N THR A 37 -6.97 -20.24 16.46
CA THR A 37 -5.67 -20.25 17.15
C THR A 37 -5.51 -19.03 18.06
N ILE A 38 -5.82 -17.83 17.58
CA ILE A 38 -5.78 -16.59 18.36
C ILE A 38 -6.70 -16.69 19.59
N THR A 39 -7.95 -17.12 19.39
CA THR A 39 -8.93 -17.26 20.48
C THR A 39 -8.46 -18.27 21.53
N ARG A 40 -7.88 -19.41 21.14
CA ARG A 40 -7.27 -20.37 22.08
C ARG A 40 -6.11 -19.78 22.88
N GLN A 41 -5.24 -19.01 22.22
CA GLN A 41 -4.12 -18.34 22.88
C GLN A 41 -4.61 -17.32 23.91
N MET A 42 -5.58 -16.48 23.55
CA MET A 42 -6.14 -15.48 24.46
C MET A 42 -6.84 -16.12 25.68
N ARG A 43 -7.54 -17.23 25.50
CA ARG A 43 -8.13 -18.00 26.62
C ARG A 43 -7.05 -18.58 27.53
N ARG A 44 -5.98 -19.11 26.96
CA ARG A 44 -4.84 -19.65 27.74
C ARG A 44 -4.12 -18.57 28.55
N LEU A 45 -4.08 -17.34 28.06
CA LEU A 45 -3.53 -16.18 28.78
C LEU A 45 -4.47 -15.67 29.89
N GLY A 46 -5.70 -16.14 29.96
CA GLY A 46 -6.68 -15.74 30.98
C GLY A 46 -7.43 -14.45 30.65
N ASN A 47 -7.54 -14.07 29.38
CA ASN A 47 -8.28 -12.86 29.00
C ASN A 47 -9.78 -12.98 29.36
N SER A 48 -10.27 -12.07 30.20
CA SER A 48 -11.66 -12.04 30.69
C SER A 48 -12.61 -11.23 29.79
N VAL A 49 -12.49 -11.40 28.47
CA VAL A 49 -13.36 -10.73 27.48
C VAL A 49 -14.70 -11.46 27.33
N ASP A 50 -15.71 -10.75 26.81
CA ASP A 50 -17.01 -11.35 26.48
C ASP A 50 -16.89 -12.23 25.23
N TRP A 51 -16.76 -13.54 25.46
CA TRP A 51 -16.61 -14.54 24.42
C TRP A 51 -17.91 -14.87 23.67
N GLU A 52 -19.07 -14.62 24.29
CA GLU A 52 -20.37 -14.92 23.68
C GLU A 52 -20.68 -13.90 22.58
N ARG A 53 -20.12 -12.69 22.68
CA ARG A 53 -20.27 -11.60 21.71
C ARG A 53 -19.04 -11.38 20.85
N GLU A 54 -18.26 -12.43 20.59
CA GLU A 54 -17.13 -12.34 19.65
C GLU A 54 -17.61 -11.87 18.27
N ARG A 55 -16.91 -10.90 17.68
CA ARG A 55 -17.22 -10.31 16.39
C ARG A 55 -16.05 -10.40 15.43
N PHE A 56 -16.34 -10.45 14.15
CA PHE A 56 -15.35 -10.45 13.08
C PHE A 56 -15.70 -9.36 12.08
N THR A 57 -14.72 -8.62 11.59
CA THR A 57 -14.95 -7.43 10.74
C THR A 57 -15.75 -7.71 9.47
N MET A 58 -15.70 -8.94 8.95
CA MET A 58 -16.49 -9.39 7.81
C MET A 58 -17.69 -10.28 8.21
N ASP A 59 -18.09 -10.32 9.48
CA ASP A 59 -19.36 -10.92 9.89
C ASP A 59 -20.55 -10.11 9.38
N GLU A 60 -21.74 -10.70 9.37
CA GLU A 60 -22.93 -10.08 8.79
C GLU A 60 -23.28 -8.75 9.47
N GLY A 61 -23.17 -8.67 10.80
CA GLY A 61 -23.51 -7.46 11.55
C GLY A 61 -22.57 -6.31 11.25
N LEU A 62 -21.25 -6.54 11.35
CA LEU A 62 -20.25 -5.52 11.06
C LEU A 62 -20.20 -5.16 9.57
N SER A 63 -20.39 -6.12 8.68
CA SER A 63 -20.48 -5.85 7.24
C SER A 63 -21.66 -4.94 6.91
N ASN A 64 -22.82 -5.15 7.57
CA ASN A 64 -23.99 -4.30 7.38
C ASN A 64 -23.77 -2.90 7.97
N ALA A 65 -23.11 -2.78 9.12
CA ALA A 65 -22.73 -1.49 9.69
C ALA A 65 -21.82 -0.68 8.75
N VAL A 66 -20.80 -1.32 8.16
CA VAL A 66 -19.91 -0.65 7.19
C VAL A 66 -20.68 -0.17 5.95
N LYS A 67 -21.59 -0.99 5.41
CA LYS A 67 -22.43 -0.58 4.27
C LYS A 67 -23.32 0.61 4.62
N GLU A 68 -23.94 0.59 5.79
CA GLU A 68 -24.80 1.70 6.26
C GLU A 68 -24.00 3.00 6.34
N VAL A 69 -22.86 2.98 7.03
CA VAL A 69 -21.99 4.15 7.18
C VAL A 69 -21.52 4.67 5.82
N PHE A 70 -21.10 3.78 4.91
CA PHE A 70 -20.68 4.16 3.56
C PHE A 70 -21.81 4.85 2.78
N VAL A 71 -23.02 4.28 2.81
CA VAL A 71 -24.19 4.86 2.12
C VAL A 71 -24.59 6.20 2.75
N ARG A 72 -24.55 6.33 4.08
CA ARG A 72 -24.85 7.57 4.78
C ARG A 72 -23.86 8.67 4.38
N LEU A 73 -22.56 8.42 4.48
CA LEU A 73 -21.52 9.38 4.12
C LEU A 73 -21.55 9.75 2.63
N TYR A 74 -21.96 8.82 1.75
CA TYR A 74 -22.21 9.13 0.35
C TYR A 74 -23.41 10.07 0.16
N LYS A 75 -24.52 9.84 0.87
CA LYS A 75 -25.71 10.72 0.82
C LYS A 75 -25.45 12.11 1.41
N GLU A 76 -24.50 12.22 2.33
CA GLU A 76 -24.05 13.49 2.93
C GLU A 76 -23.00 14.23 2.07
N ASP A 77 -22.71 13.75 0.86
CA ASP A 77 -21.71 14.32 -0.07
C ASP A 77 -20.26 14.32 0.46
N LEU A 78 -19.97 13.44 1.43
CA LEU A 78 -18.62 13.27 2.01
C LEU A 78 -17.79 12.20 1.29
N ILE A 79 -18.44 11.34 0.49
CA ILE A 79 -17.79 10.33 -0.35
C ILE A 79 -18.10 10.61 -1.81
N TYR A 80 -17.07 10.66 -2.64
CA TYR A 80 -17.20 10.87 -4.08
C TYR A 80 -16.25 9.96 -4.87
N ARG A 81 -16.47 9.87 -6.19
CA ARG A 81 -15.59 9.17 -7.12
C ARG A 81 -14.97 10.17 -8.10
N GLY A 82 -13.65 10.25 -8.13
CA GLY A 82 -12.90 11.12 -9.03
C GLY A 82 -11.60 10.48 -9.50
N LYS A 83 -10.96 11.09 -10.50
CA LYS A 83 -9.61 10.73 -10.94
C LYS A 83 -8.60 11.60 -10.19
N ARG A 84 -7.68 10.95 -9.47
CA ARG A 84 -6.58 11.60 -8.74
C ARG A 84 -5.36 10.71 -8.79
N THR A 85 -4.17 11.29 -8.60
CA THR A 85 -2.95 10.52 -8.36
C THR A 85 -3.12 9.72 -7.07
N VAL A 86 -2.72 8.45 -7.08
CA VAL A 86 -2.81 7.54 -5.93
C VAL A 86 -1.50 6.81 -5.74
N ASN A 87 -1.19 6.43 -4.50
CA ASN A 87 -0.13 5.48 -4.23
C ASN A 87 -0.58 4.09 -4.74
N TRP A 88 0.23 3.47 -5.59
CA TRP A 88 -0.07 2.19 -6.21
C TRP A 88 0.96 1.16 -5.81
N ASP A 89 0.51 0.03 -5.26
CA ASP A 89 1.38 -1.13 -5.03
C ASP A 89 1.40 -2.02 -6.28
N PRO A 90 2.55 -2.11 -7.01
CA PRO A 90 2.65 -2.94 -8.22
C PRO A 90 2.60 -4.44 -7.95
N LYS A 91 2.94 -4.88 -6.73
CA LYS A 91 2.94 -6.29 -6.33
C LYS A 91 1.54 -6.76 -5.99
N LEU A 92 0.82 -6.01 -5.16
CA LEU A 92 -0.56 -6.36 -4.78
C LEU A 92 -1.58 -5.95 -5.85
N ARG A 93 -1.21 -5.03 -6.74
CA ARG A 93 -2.04 -4.44 -7.79
C ARG A 93 -3.27 -3.75 -7.22
N THR A 94 -3.05 -2.89 -6.23
CA THR A 94 -4.10 -2.10 -5.57
C THR A 94 -3.57 -0.71 -5.21
N ALA A 95 -4.51 0.24 -5.09
CA ALA A 95 -4.21 1.51 -4.45
C ALA A 95 -4.08 1.32 -2.94
N ILE A 96 -3.22 2.12 -2.31
CA ILE A 96 -2.98 2.14 -0.85
C ILE A 96 -3.14 3.57 -0.32
N SER A 97 -3.57 3.70 0.93
CA SER A 97 -3.68 5.01 1.58
C SER A 97 -2.29 5.58 1.92
N ASP A 98 -2.19 6.90 2.09
CA ASP A 98 -0.91 7.54 2.49
C ASP A 98 -0.37 6.99 3.81
N LEU A 99 -1.26 6.60 4.74
CA LEU A 99 -0.91 6.00 6.03
C LEU A 99 -0.33 4.58 5.91
N GLU A 100 -0.56 3.89 4.79
CA GLU A 100 0.01 2.58 4.51
C GLU A 100 1.39 2.66 3.84
N VAL A 101 1.84 3.86 3.45
CA VAL A 101 3.14 4.06 2.80
C VAL A 101 4.23 4.30 3.84
N GLU A 102 5.24 3.44 3.83
CA GLU A 102 6.44 3.60 4.65
C GLU A 102 7.56 4.27 3.85
N ASN A 103 8.05 5.41 4.31
CA ASN A 103 9.17 6.12 3.69
C ASN A 103 10.49 5.57 4.21
N ARG A 104 11.34 5.09 3.29
CA ARG A 104 12.69 4.60 3.60
C ARG A 104 13.71 5.33 2.74
N GLU A 105 14.82 5.74 3.34
CA GLU A 105 15.93 6.32 2.60
C GLU A 105 16.53 5.27 1.64
N SER A 106 16.68 5.66 0.38
CA SER A 106 17.30 4.81 -0.63
C SER A 106 18.21 5.66 -1.52
N LYS A 107 19.36 5.10 -1.92
CA LYS A 107 20.26 5.76 -2.85
C LYS A 107 19.65 5.70 -4.25
N GLY A 108 19.23 6.86 -4.74
CA GLY A 108 18.80 7.04 -6.12
C GLY A 108 19.87 7.69 -6.99
N SER A 109 19.47 8.08 -8.19
CA SER A 109 20.29 8.87 -9.11
C SER A 109 19.56 10.17 -9.44
N MET A 110 20.29 11.28 -9.41
CA MET A 110 19.78 12.58 -9.83
C MET A 110 20.33 12.89 -11.22
N TRP A 111 19.48 12.71 -12.23
CA TRP A 111 19.84 12.95 -13.63
C TRP A 111 19.46 14.38 -14.05
N HIS A 112 20.30 15.00 -14.86
CA HIS A 112 20.03 16.30 -15.46
C HIS A 112 19.73 16.09 -16.94
N ILE A 113 18.54 16.49 -17.38
CA ILE A 113 18.10 16.36 -18.76
C ILE A 113 17.95 17.77 -19.34
N ARG A 114 18.75 18.09 -20.36
CA ARG A 114 18.66 19.33 -21.12
C ARG A 114 17.73 19.13 -22.31
N TYR A 115 16.86 20.09 -22.57
CA TYR A 115 15.95 20.05 -23.71
C TYR A 115 16.09 21.35 -24.52
N PRO A 116 16.18 21.28 -25.86
CA PRO A 116 16.30 22.48 -26.69
C PRO A 116 15.10 23.40 -26.52
N LEU A 117 15.36 24.70 -26.57
CA LEU A 117 14.30 25.71 -26.53
C LEU A 117 13.61 25.78 -27.90
N ALA A 118 12.30 26.04 -27.88
CA ALA A 118 11.51 26.18 -29.10
C ALA A 118 12.01 27.38 -29.93
N ASP A 119 11.86 27.27 -31.25
CA ASP A 119 12.04 28.37 -32.20
C ASP A 119 13.42 29.07 -32.17
N GLY A 120 14.47 28.34 -31.78
CA GLY A 120 15.83 28.87 -31.70
C GLY A 120 16.02 29.90 -30.59
N ALA A 121 15.08 29.99 -29.66
CA ALA A 121 15.18 30.86 -28.50
C ALA A 121 16.44 30.53 -27.67
N LYS A 122 17.03 31.57 -27.07
CA LYS A 122 18.19 31.45 -26.19
C LYS A 122 17.86 31.98 -24.81
N THR A 123 18.46 31.40 -23.79
CA THR A 123 18.42 31.96 -22.44
C THR A 123 19.17 33.30 -22.41
N ALA A 124 18.98 34.10 -21.34
CA ALA A 124 19.74 35.33 -21.14
C ALA A 124 21.26 35.12 -21.17
N ASP A 125 21.72 33.92 -20.80
CA ASP A 125 23.12 33.49 -20.84
C ASP A 125 23.54 32.89 -22.20
N GLY A 126 22.70 32.99 -23.23
CA GLY A 126 22.99 32.58 -24.61
C GLY A 126 22.85 31.08 -24.93
N LYS A 127 22.37 30.26 -23.98
CA LYS A 127 22.20 28.80 -24.17
C LYS A 127 20.95 28.50 -24.97
N ASP A 128 21.02 27.47 -25.81
CA ASP A 128 19.93 26.99 -26.67
C ASP A 128 19.08 25.87 -26.05
N TYR A 129 19.33 25.53 -24.78
CA TYR A 129 18.58 24.56 -24.00
C TYR A 129 18.12 25.12 -22.66
N GLY A 130 16.99 24.60 -22.16
CA GLY A 130 16.51 24.84 -20.80
C GLY A 130 17.12 23.85 -19.79
N GLY A 131 17.47 24.34 -18.60
CA GLY A 131 17.99 23.55 -17.48
C GLY A 131 19.16 24.26 -16.79
N GLY A 132 19.07 24.46 -15.47
CA GLY A 132 20.13 25.10 -14.69
C GLY A 132 21.38 24.23 -14.61
N ASP A 133 22.55 24.83 -14.83
CA ASP A 133 23.83 24.18 -14.57
C ASP A 133 24.13 24.26 -13.07
N HIS A 134 23.64 23.29 -12.30
CA HIS A 134 24.22 23.03 -10.99
C HIS A 134 25.39 22.05 -11.14
N PRO A 135 26.57 22.36 -10.57
CA PRO A 135 27.72 21.49 -10.69
C PRO A 135 27.37 20.10 -10.15
N SER A 136 27.64 19.09 -10.94
CA SER A 136 27.47 17.67 -10.61
C SER A 136 28.47 17.25 -9.53
N GLY A 137 28.26 17.72 -8.30
CA GLY A 137 28.95 17.27 -7.12
C GLY A 137 28.00 16.43 -6.28
N ASN A 138 28.27 15.14 -6.16
CA ASN A 138 27.65 14.30 -5.14
C ASN A 138 27.98 14.91 -3.75
N PRO A 139 27.02 15.44 -2.97
CA PRO A 139 27.32 15.93 -1.64
C PRO A 139 27.45 14.78 -0.62
N ALA A 140 27.14 13.54 -1.00
CA ALA A 140 27.27 12.38 -0.12
C ALA A 140 28.71 11.87 -0.07
N GLY A 141 29.56 12.56 0.69
CA GLY A 141 30.93 12.09 0.91
C GLY A 141 31.85 13.00 1.70
N ARG A 142 31.41 13.63 2.81
CA ARG A 142 32.35 14.26 3.77
C ARG A 142 31.75 14.54 5.16
N TYR A 143 31.19 13.52 5.81
CA TYR A 143 31.18 13.53 7.28
C TYR A 143 32.56 13.05 7.77
N ARG A 144 33.48 14.00 7.93
CA ARG A 144 34.70 13.78 8.73
C ARG A 144 34.23 13.59 10.18
N ARG A 145 34.42 12.39 10.74
CA ARG A 145 34.45 12.21 12.20
C ARG A 145 35.60 13.07 12.73
N GLY A 146 35.25 14.17 13.40
CA GLY A 146 36.12 14.83 14.37
C GLY A 146 36.20 13.96 15.62
N ARG A 147 37.37 14.01 16.26
CA ARG A 147 37.81 13.20 17.40
C ARG A 147 36.83 13.17 18.57
#